data_AF-A0A1T1CK99-F1
#
_entry.id   AF-A0A1T1CK99-F1
#
_cell.length_a   1.000
_cell.length_b   1.000
_cell.length_c   1.000
_cell.angle_alpha   90.00
_cell.angle_beta   90.00
_cell.angle_gamma   90.00
#
_symmetry.space_group_name_H-M   'P 1'
#
loop_
_entity.id
_entity.type
_entity.pdbx_description
1 polymer ?
#
loop_
_entity_poly.entity_id
_entity_poly.type
_entity_poly.pdbx_seq_one_letter_code
_entity_poly.pdbx_strand_id
1 'polypeptide(L)'
;MKKTTPFNFISLVFCSLLIISCSDTTDMSVGTAASINRNEYIKYGKKLENPYSIKNMRKALFNLKEKTKGKSSTSKEMLVPVDELSIEPNYLYVEIAPTTAAQEAEIKQDSSLIVFDYPLDYEFTDEVLDARPQLAPNEFPVYYSAIKIDSDMAS
;
A
#
# COMPACT_ATOMS: atom_id res chain seq x y z
N MET A 1 -66.39 -31.28 21.36
CA MET A 1 -65.17 -31.47 20.53
C MET A 1 -65.64 -31.45 19.08
N LYS A 2 -65.14 -30.69 18.10
CA LYS A 2 -63.83 -30.05 17.85
C LYS A 2 -64.07 -28.70 17.14
N LYS A 3 -63.30 -27.67 17.49
CA LYS A 3 -63.25 -26.40 16.73
C LYS A 3 -62.41 -26.63 15.47
N THR A 4 -62.97 -26.35 14.30
CA THR A 4 -62.25 -26.31 13.02
C THR A 4 -61.81 -24.88 12.73
N THR A 5 -60.51 -24.61 12.76
CA THR A 5 -59.93 -23.34 12.33
C THR A 5 -59.83 -23.29 10.80
N PRO A 6 -60.12 -22.15 10.14
CA PRO A 6 -59.91 -22.02 8.70
C PRO A 6 -58.42 -21.98 8.38
N PHE A 7 -57.98 -22.93 7.55
CA PHE A 7 -56.60 -23.09 7.10
C PHE A 7 -56.26 -21.98 6.10
N ASN A 8 -55.31 -21.12 6.46
CA ASN A 8 -55.01 -19.87 5.76
C ASN A 8 -54.14 -20.14 4.51
N PHE A 9 -54.81 -20.40 3.38
CA PHE A 9 -54.19 -20.74 2.08
C PHE A 9 -53.25 -19.64 1.54
N ILE A 10 -53.39 -18.40 2.04
CA ILE A 10 -52.61 -17.22 1.63
C ILE A 10 -51.13 -17.35 2.03
N SER A 11 -50.82 -18.04 3.14
CA SER A 11 -49.42 -18.20 3.59
C SER A 11 -48.63 -19.21 2.74
N LEU A 12 -49.32 -20.12 2.05
CA LEU A 12 -48.68 -21.17 1.26
C LEU A 12 -48.27 -20.67 -0.14
N VAL A 13 -49.03 -19.73 -0.69
CA VAL A 13 -48.76 -19.06 -1.97
C VAL A 13 -47.55 -18.12 -1.87
N PHE A 14 -47.35 -17.47 -0.72
CA PHE A 14 -46.21 -16.57 -0.50
C PHE A 14 -44.87 -17.31 -0.37
N CYS A 15 -44.87 -18.54 0.17
CA CYS A 15 -43.66 -19.38 0.23
C CYS A 15 -43.26 -19.95 -1.14
N SER A 16 -44.21 -20.22 -2.05
CA SER A 16 -43.90 -20.71 -3.40
C SER A 16 -43.29 -19.64 -4.32
N LEU A 17 -43.46 -18.35 -3.99
CA LEU A 17 -42.89 -17.23 -4.76
C LEU A 17 -41.40 -16.95 -4.44
N LEU A 18 -40.84 -17.56 -3.39
CA LEU A 18 -39.43 -17.36 -3.00
C LEU A 18 -38.46 -18.40 -3.58
N ILE A 19 -38.95 -19.41 -4.31
CA ILE A 19 -38.15 -20.53 -4.84
C ILE A 19 -38.07 -20.61 -6.37
N ILE A 20 -38.52 -19.56 -7.08
CA ILE A 20 -38.34 -19.37 -8.53
C ILE A 20 -37.48 -18.11 -8.70
N SER A 21 -36.18 -18.16 -8.41
CA SER A 21 -35.09 -18.37 -9.39
C SER A 21 -35.13 -17.43 -10.61
N CYS A 22 -34.05 -16.68 -10.82
CA CYS A 22 -33.18 -17.01 -11.93
C CYS A 22 -31.73 -16.59 -11.65
N SER A 23 -30.87 -17.60 -11.56
CA SER A 23 -29.42 -17.52 -11.64
C SER A 23 -29.01 -17.31 -13.09
N ASP A 24 -28.55 -16.11 -13.45
CA ASP A 24 -27.78 -15.94 -14.69
C ASP A 24 -26.40 -16.54 -14.46
N THR A 25 -26.24 -17.81 -14.80
CA THR A 25 -24.94 -18.36 -15.13
C THR A 25 -24.54 -17.79 -16.48
N THR A 26 -23.99 -16.58 -16.47
CA THR A 26 -23.24 -16.06 -17.60
C THR A 26 -21.98 -16.91 -17.73
N ASP A 27 -21.94 -17.72 -18.78
CA ASP A 27 -20.70 -18.32 -19.28
C ASP A 27 -19.67 -17.21 -19.46
N MET A 28 -18.75 -17.11 -18.52
CA MET A 28 -17.61 -16.24 -18.63
C MET A 28 -16.66 -16.92 -19.61
N SER A 29 -16.82 -16.55 -20.89
CA SER A 29 -15.77 -16.68 -21.89
C SER A 29 -14.46 -16.29 -21.22
N VAL A 30 -13.57 -17.27 -21.03
CA VAL A 30 -12.16 -17.03 -20.74
C VAL A 30 -11.59 -16.43 -22.02
N GLY A 31 -11.93 -15.17 -22.25
CA GLY A 31 -11.13 -14.29 -23.08
C GLY A 31 -9.78 -14.27 -22.41
N THR A 32 -8.77 -14.78 -23.11
CA THR A 32 -7.36 -14.70 -22.75
C THR A 32 -7.10 -13.30 -22.19
N ALA A 33 -6.99 -13.19 -20.86
CA ALA A 33 -6.70 -11.95 -20.20
C ALA A 33 -5.34 -11.49 -20.72
N ALA A 34 -5.34 -10.46 -21.57
CA ALA A 34 -4.14 -9.72 -21.86
C ALA A 34 -3.53 -9.37 -20.50
N SER A 35 -2.27 -9.72 -20.29
CA SER A 35 -1.56 -9.44 -19.05
C SER A 35 -1.57 -7.91 -18.85
N ILE A 36 -2.51 -7.40 -18.06
CA ILE A 36 -2.53 -6.00 -17.68
C ILE A 36 -1.25 -5.80 -16.87
N ASN A 37 -0.32 -5.01 -17.41
CA ASN A 37 0.85 -4.61 -16.65
C ASN A 37 0.35 -3.69 -15.53
N ARG A 38 0.16 -4.26 -14.34
CA ARG A 38 -0.42 -3.56 -13.16
C ARG A 38 0.37 -2.31 -12.76
N ASN A 39 1.62 -2.21 -13.22
CA ASN A 39 2.52 -1.09 -12.99
C ASN A 39 2.57 -0.12 -14.19
N GLU A 40 1.65 -0.25 -15.15
CA GLU A 40 1.59 0.64 -16.30
C GLU A 40 1.38 2.10 -15.88
N TYR A 41 0.64 2.35 -14.80
CA TYR A 41 0.42 3.70 -14.29
C TYR A 41 1.72 4.39 -13.84
N ILE A 42 2.75 3.63 -13.45
CA ILE A 42 4.05 4.16 -13.02
C ILE A 42 4.71 5.00 -14.12
N LYS A 43 4.46 4.68 -15.40
CA LYS A 43 5.03 5.45 -16.54
C LYS A 43 4.48 6.88 -16.62
N TYR A 44 3.35 7.15 -15.99
CA TYR A 44 2.74 8.48 -15.89
C TYR A 44 3.17 9.24 -14.62
N GLY A 45 3.86 8.55 -13.70
CA GLY A 45 4.42 9.18 -12.51
C GLY A 45 5.74 9.88 -12.81
N LYS A 46 5.98 11.00 -12.15
CA LYS A 46 7.27 11.67 -12.16
C LYS A 46 8.13 11.12 -11.04
N LYS A 47 9.22 10.44 -11.39
CA LYS A 47 10.18 9.96 -10.39
C LYS A 47 10.82 11.14 -9.66
N LEU A 48 10.76 11.11 -8.33
CA LEU A 48 11.33 12.10 -7.44
C LEU A 48 12.77 11.73 -7.06
N GLU A 49 13.64 12.74 -6.96
CA GLU A 49 14.93 12.55 -6.32
C GLU A 49 14.74 12.53 -4.81
N ASN A 50 15.12 11.44 -4.13
CA ASN A 50 14.99 11.34 -2.68
C ASN A 50 16.02 12.24 -1.98
N PRO A 51 15.60 13.34 -1.32
CA PRO A 51 16.54 14.24 -0.62
C PRO A 51 17.17 13.58 0.61
N TYR A 52 16.50 12.58 1.18
CA TYR A 52 16.94 11.79 2.34
C TYR A 52 17.63 10.48 1.95
N SER A 53 18.00 10.31 0.68
CA SER A 53 18.87 9.20 0.31
C SER A 53 20.22 9.31 1.02
N ILE A 54 20.83 8.19 1.40
CA ILE A 54 22.16 8.17 2.05
C ILE A 54 23.19 8.95 1.24
N LYS A 55 23.13 8.85 -0.10
CA LYS A 55 23.97 9.62 -1.01
C LYS A 55 23.77 11.14 -0.82
N ASN A 56 22.53 11.61 -0.83
CA ASN A 56 22.22 13.04 -0.71
C ASN A 56 22.52 13.58 0.69
N MET A 57 22.22 12.82 1.74
CA MET A 57 22.56 13.18 3.12
C MET A 57 24.08 13.22 3.35
N ARG A 58 24.84 12.25 2.84
CA ARG A 58 26.32 12.26 2.91
C ARG A 58 26.92 13.44 2.14
N LYS A 59 26.38 13.77 0.97
CA LYS A 59 26.78 14.96 0.20
C LYS A 59 26.48 16.25 0.97
N ALA A 60 25.31 16.35 1.60
CA ALA A 60 24.95 17.49 2.43
C ALA A 60 25.90 17.65 3.63
N LEU A 61 26.20 16.54 4.34
CA LEU A 61 27.15 16.53 5.45
C LEU A 61 28.56 16.92 5.01
N PHE A 62 29.04 16.41 3.87
CA PHE A 62 30.33 16.80 3.29
C PHE A 62 30.39 18.32 3.03
N ASN A 63 29.36 18.88 2.38
CA ASN A 63 29.27 20.31 2.12
C ASN A 63 29.22 21.14 3.41
N LEU A 64 28.58 20.61 4.46
CA LEU A 64 28.53 21.25 5.77
C LEU A 64 29.93 21.28 6.41
N LYS A 65 30.62 20.13 6.47
CA LYS A 65 31.99 20.01 7.01
C LYS A 65 32.95 21.00 6.33
N GLU A 66 32.92 21.08 5.00
CA GLU A 66 33.79 22.00 4.25
C GLU A 66 33.48 23.48 4.52
N LYS A 67 32.21 23.85 4.71
CA LYS A 67 31.82 25.24 5.03
C LYS A 67 32.18 25.66 6.44
N THR A 68 32.24 24.71 7.37
CA THR A 68 32.55 24.94 8.79
C THR A 68 34.02 24.74 9.12
N LYS A 69 34.81 24.19 8.21
CA LYS A 69 36.25 23.97 8.35
C LYS A 69 36.99 25.24 8.77
N GLY A 70 37.74 25.15 9.87
CA GLY A 70 38.51 26.27 10.42
C GLY A 70 37.69 27.35 11.13
N LYS A 71 36.36 27.20 11.20
CA LYS A 71 35.48 28.00 12.05
C LYS A 71 35.16 27.15 13.28
N SER A 72 35.18 27.75 14.47
CA SER A 72 34.68 27.07 15.67
C SER A 72 33.19 26.81 15.47
N SER A 73 32.84 25.60 15.04
CA SER A 73 31.47 25.16 14.75
C SER A 73 30.63 24.98 16.02
N THR A 74 31.14 25.38 17.17
CA THR A 74 30.41 25.40 18.43
C THR A 74 29.51 26.64 18.44
N SER A 75 28.38 26.58 17.74
CA SER A 75 27.22 27.26 18.33
C SER A 75 27.04 26.64 19.71
N LYS A 76 26.75 27.48 20.71
CA LYS A 76 26.63 27.09 22.13
C LYS A 76 25.57 25.99 22.39
N GLU A 77 24.88 25.54 21.34
CA GLU A 77 23.75 24.61 21.31
C GLU A 77 24.07 23.29 20.59
N MET A 78 25.23 23.15 19.92
CA MET A 78 25.53 21.93 19.17
C MET A 78 26.11 20.84 20.09
N LEU A 79 25.34 19.76 20.27
CA LEU A 79 25.68 18.64 21.17
C LEU A 79 26.84 17.77 20.66
N VAL A 80 27.09 17.74 19.34
CA VAL A 80 28.13 16.92 18.70
C VAL A 80 28.83 17.74 17.61
N PRO A 81 30.18 17.81 17.60
CA PRO A 81 30.94 18.46 16.53
C PRO A 81 30.55 17.95 15.13
N VAL A 82 30.45 18.86 14.14
CA VAL A 82 30.06 18.48 12.76
C VAL A 82 30.99 17.40 12.21
N ASP A 83 32.28 17.47 12.53
CA ASP A 83 33.30 16.53 12.07
C ASP A 83 33.06 15.10 12.56
N GLU A 84 32.41 14.94 13.71
CA GLU A 84 32.07 13.65 14.34
C GLU A 84 30.74 13.06 13.83
N LEU A 85 29.94 13.83 13.08
CA LEU A 85 28.70 13.32 12.49
C LEU A 85 29.02 12.26 11.43
N SER A 86 28.26 11.17 11.47
CA SER A 86 28.18 10.12 10.45
C SER A 86 26.73 9.93 9.99
N ILE A 87 26.56 9.46 8.76
CA ILE A 87 25.24 9.16 8.17
C ILE A 87 25.17 7.66 7.93
N GLU A 88 24.32 7.01 8.70
CA GLU A 88 23.96 5.60 8.60
C GLU A 88 22.47 5.44 8.27
N PRO A 89 22.08 4.39 7.54
CA PRO A 89 20.68 4.10 7.29
C PRO A 89 19.98 3.71 8.60
N ASN A 90 18.75 4.19 8.78
CA ASN A 90 17.89 3.84 9.92
C ASN A 90 16.52 3.29 9.48
N TYR A 91 16.19 3.39 8.19
CA TYR A 91 15.00 2.82 7.57
C TYR A 91 15.34 2.15 6.23
N LEU A 92 14.57 1.12 5.89
CA LEU A 92 14.53 0.45 4.60
C LEU A 92 13.26 0.86 3.87
N TYR A 93 13.40 1.24 2.61
CA TYR A 93 12.26 1.39 1.71
C TYR A 93 12.02 0.05 1.03
N VAL A 94 10.85 -0.55 1.28
CA VAL A 94 10.52 -1.91 0.85
C VAL A 94 9.28 -1.94 -0.02
N GLU A 95 9.26 -2.93 -0.91
CA GLU A 95 8.10 -3.33 -1.70
C GLU A 95 7.57 -4.66 -1.15
N ILE A 96 6.26 -4.72 -0.88
CA ILE A 96 5.59 -5.88 -0.29
C ILE A 96 4.50 -6.33 -1.27
N ALA A 97 4.66 -7.53 -1.83
CA ALA A 97 3.73 -8.11 -2.79
C ALA A 97 3.03 -9.34 -2.16
N PRO A 98 1.87 -9.16 -1.49
CA PRO A 98 1.14 -10.28 -0.90
C PRO A 98 0.68 -11.27 -1.98
N THR A 99 0.75 -12.55 -1.64
CA THR A 99 0.36 -13.66 -2.53
C THR A 99 -0.94 -14.33 -2.10
N THR A 100 -1.44 -13.99 -0.91
CA THR A 100 -2.68 -14.54 -0.33
C THR A 100 -3.49 -13.45 0.37
N ALA A 101 -4.79 -13.67 0.49
CA ALA A 101 -5.68 -12.75 1.22
C ALA A 101 -5.33 -12.65 2.71
N ALA A 102 -4.80 -13.72 3.30
CA ALA A 102 -4.32 -13.71 4.68
C ALA A 102 -3.11 -12.77 4.84
N GLN A 103 -2.12 -12.87 3.95
CA GLN A 103 -0.97 -11.95 3.95
C GLN A 103 -1.38 -10.49 3.72
N GLU A 104 -2.32 -10.25 2.80
CA GLU A 104 -2.84 -8.89 2.58
C GLU A 104 -3.55 -8.34 3.83
N ALA A 105 -4.34 -9.17 4.50
CA ALA A 105 -5.03 -8.80 5.73
C ALA A 105 -4.05 -8.48 6.87
N GLU A 106 -2.98 -9.27 7.03
CA GLU A 106 -1.92 -9.03 8.01
C GLU A 106 -1.25 -7.66 7.78
N ILE A 107 -0.88 -7.36 6.53
CA ILE A 107 -0.28 -6.07 6.14
C ILE A 107 -1.22 -4.90 6.48
N LYS A 108 -2.52 -5.02 6.17
CA LYS A 108 -3.51 -3.96 6.41
C LYS A 108 -3.87 -3.80 7.90
N GLN A 109 -3.78 -4.86 8.68
CA GLN A 109 -4.15 -4.86 10.09
C GLN A 109 -3.01 -4.38 11.00
N ASP A 110 -1.75 -4.52 10.56
CA ASP A 110 -0.59 -4.11 11.32
C ASP A 110 -0.49 -2.57 11.43
N SER A 111 -0.89 -2.05 12.60
CA SER A 111 -0.80 -0.63 12.92
C SER A 111 0.63 -0.08 13.05
N SER A 112 1.64 -0.95 13.14
CA SER A 112 3.05 -0.54 13.16
C SER A 112 3.58 -0.21 11.76
N LEU A 113 2.85 -0.63 10.71
CA LEU A 113 3.21 -0.44 9.32
C LEU A 113 2.33 0.62 8.66
N ILE A 114 2.96 1.60 8.01
CA ILE A 114 2.25 2.54 7.14
C ILE A 114 2.52 2.11 5.71
N VAL A 115 1.48 1.66 5.02
CA VAL A 115 1.57 1.17 3.64
C VAL A 115 0.86 2.09 2.65
N PHE A 116 1.41 2.15 1.44
CA PHE A 116 0.84 2.85 0.30
C PHE A 116 0.73 1.89 -0.88
N ASP A 117 -0.34 1.98 -1.66
CA ASP A 117 -0.58 1.15 -2.85
C ASP A 117 0.06 1.75 -4.14
N TYR A 118 0.99 2.69 -3.96
CA TYR A 118 1.79 3.31 -5.00
C TYR A 118 3.20 3.68 -4.47
N PRO A 119 4.21 3.76 -5.33
CA PRO A 119 5.57 4.06 -4.91
C PRO A 119 5.72 5.52 -4.43
N LEU A 120 6.36 5.70 -3.28
CA LEU A 120 6.57 7.01 -2.64
C LEU A 120 7.66 7.85 -3.29
N ASP A 121 8.53 7.25 -4.10
CA ASP A 121 9.55 7.94 -4.89
C ASP A 121 9.00 8.44 -6.24
N TYR A 122 7.68 8.49 -6.39
CA TYR A 122 6.98 9.04 -7.55
C TYR A 122 5.91 10.03 -7.12
N GLU A 123 5.71 11.05 -7.95
CA GLU A 123 4.62 12.00 -7.87
C GLU A 123 3.60 11.67 -8.96
N PHE A 124 2.33 11.51 -8.56
CA PHE A 124 1.20 11.23 -9.43
C PHE A 124 0.14 12.32 -9.26
N THR A 125 -0.64 12.60 -10.31
CA THR A 125 -1.86 13.39 -10.17
C THR A 125 -3.01 12.48 -9.71
N ASP A 126 -4.04 13.07 -9.11
CA ASP A 126 -5.23 12.32 -8.68
C ASP A 126 -5.87 11.58 -9.86
N GLU A 127 -5.91 12.18 -11.05
CA GLU A 127 -6.48 11.54 -12.25
C GLU A 127 -5.71 10.27 -12.65
N VAL A 128 -4.39 10.24 -12.46
CA VAL A 128 -3.58 9.05 -12.74
C VAL A 128 -3.85 7.95 -11.71
N LEU A 129 -4.00 8.31 -10.44
CA LEU A 129 -4.29 7.36 -9.36
C LEU A 129 -5.72 6.80 -9.46
N ASP A 130 -6.68 7.62 -9.84
CA ASP A 130 -8.08 7.25 -10.04
C ASP A 130 -8.28 6.40 -11.30
N ALA A 131 -7.44 6.59 -12.32
CA ALA A 131 -7.46 5.80 -13.56
C ALA A 131 -6.71 4.46 -13.46
N ARG A 132 -6.22 4.07 -12.27
CA ARG A 132 -5.55 2.77 -12.09
C ARG A 132 -6.53 1.62 -12.41
N PRO A 133 -6.09 0.60 -13.16
CA PRO A 133 -6.96 -0.53 -13.47
C PRO A 133 -7.37 -1.24 -12.18
N GLN A 134 -8.65 -1.65 -12.12
CA GLN A 134 -9.10 -2.48 -11.01
C GLN A 134 -8.40 -3.84 -11.03
N LEU A 135 -8.03 -4.31 -9.84
CA LEU A 135 -7.41 -5.62 -9.66
C LEU A 135 -8.40 -6.73 -10.04
N ALA A 136 -7.91 -7.77 -10.70
CA ALA A 136 -8.74 -8.93 -10.98
C ALA A 136 -9.10 -9.67 -9.67
N PRO A 137 -10.17 -10.49 -9.65
CA PRO A 137 -10.50 -11.29 -8.48
C PRO A 137 -9.30 -12.15 -8.04
N ASN A 138 -8.97 -12.11 -6.75
CA ASN A 138 -7.81 -12.77 -6.13
C ASN A 138 -6.43 -12.19 -6.51
N GLU A 139 -6.37 -11.01 -7.11
CA GLU A 139 -5.14 -10.22 -7.17
C GLU A 139 -5.06 -9.25 -6.00
N PHE A 140 -3.82 -8.98 -5.58
CA PHE A 140 -3.53 -8.05 -4.49
C PHE A 140 -2.62 -6.93 -5.01
N PRO A 141 -2.77 -5.70 -4.50
CA PRO A 141 -1.88 -4.61 -4.86
C PRO A 141 -0.49 -4.84 -4.26
N VAL A 142 0.49 -4.18 -4.84
CA VAL A 142 1.82 -4.06 -4.27
C VAL A 142 1.81 -2.89 -3.30
N TYR A 143 2.33 -3.12 -2.09
CA TYR A 143 2.43 -2.10 -1.04
C TYR A 143 3.86 -1.60 -0.89
N TYR A 144 4.00 -0.33 -0.59
CA TYR A 144 5.28 0.34 -0.34
C TYR A 144 5.30 0.87 1.09
N SER A 145 6.43 0.69 1.77
CA SER A 145 6.59 1.17 3.16
C SER A 145 8.04 1.51 3.50
N ALA A 146 8.21 2.28 4.56
CA ALA A 146 9.50 2.56 5.20
C ALA A 146 9.56 1.83 6.55
N ILE A 147 10.40 0.80 6.64
CA ILE A 147 10.55 -0.05 7.83
C ILE A 147 11.82 0.31 8.57
N LYS A 148 11.76 0.48 9.90
CA LYS A 148 12.94 0.77 10.71
C LYS A 148 13.87 -0.46 10.75
N ILE A 149 15.17 -0.27 10.56
CA ILE A 149 16.15 -1.37 10.47
C ILE A 149 16.20 -2.24 11.75
N ASP A 150 16.00 -1.63 12.92
CA ASP A 150 16.02 -2.35 14.20
C ASP A 150 14.62 -2.81 14.65
N SER A 151 13.66 -2.90 13.72
CA SER A 151 12.33 -3.44 14.01
C SER A 151 12.28 -4.93 13.71
N ASP A 152 11.40 -5.64 14.41
CA ASP A 152 11.15 -7.07 14.18
C ASP A 152 10.73 -7.38 12.72
N MET A 153 10.27 -6.35 11.98
CA MET A 153 9.84 -6.44 10.57
C MET A 153 10.99 -6.35 9.56
N ALA A 154 12.21 -6.00 9.98
CA ALA A 154 13.38 -5.86 9.11
C ALA A 154 14.29 -7.12 9.08
N SER A 155 13.85 -8.21 9.72
CA SER A 155 14.61 -9.47 9.93
C SER A 155 14.28 -10.55 8.90
#